data_AF-A0A3D3UHL6-F1
#
_entry.id   AF-A0A3D3UHL6-F1
#
_cell.length_a   1.000
_cell.length_b   1.000
_cell.length_c   1.000
_cell.angle_alpha   90.00
_cell.angle_beta   90.00
_cell.angle_gamma   90.00
#
_symmetry.space_group_name_H-M   'P 1'
#
loop_
_entity.id
_entity.type
_entity.pdbx_description
1 polymer ?
#
loop_
_entity_poly.entity_id
_entity_poly.type
_entity_poly.pdbx_seq_one_letter_code
_entity_poly.pdbx_strand_id
1 'polypeptide(L)'
;QLEIRQVKNAEFYFAVIEQSGGPTADVIAEIVQQTVRDFPWPKSMRWGVGNLRWVRPLHAILCCFDGAPLSFEIDGIVAGDTTYGHRFMAPEAIVARDFATYKAALAAAHVRLDPAERAAHILACASGIAAENGLTLIEDAALLTEVAGLNEWPVPLLGRFDPAFLAVPPEVLTTAMRAHQKYFSLRDKDTGKLAPFFITAANIEARDGGARIVAGNERVLAARLSDAKFFWDQDRKKPLEARVDQLADMVFHAKLGSVRDKVARMVALSGRLAGLVPGADRADAERAALLAKADLVSEMVFEFPELQGIMGRYYALADGESASVADAIYSHYSPAGPSDDCPDDPTAIVVALA
;
A
#
# COMPACT_ATOMS: atom_id res chain seq x y z
N GLN A 1 10.42 -18.78 46.15
CA GLN A 1 9.96 -18.94 47.56
C GLN A 1 8.50 -18.56 47.65
N LEU A 2 7.66 -19.30 48.39
CA LEU A 2 6.29 -18.85 48.72
C LEU A 2 6.31 -18.14 50.07
N GLU A 3 5.64 -17.01 50.18
CA GLU A 3 5.46 -16.32 51.46
C GLU A 3 4.02 -15.85 51.63
N ILE A 4 3.55 -15.83 52.87
CA ILE A 4 2.21 -15.36 53.21
C ILE A 4 2.30 -13.88 53.51
N ARG A 5 1.56 -13.05 52.77
CA ARG A 5 1.44 -11.60 53.02
C ARG A 5 -0.01 -11.24 53.32
N GLN A 6 -0.20 -10.38 54.31
CA GLN A 6 -1.51 -9.83 54.67
C GLN A 6 -1.84 -8.65 53.75
N VAL A 7 -2.96 -8.74 53.03
CA VAL A 7 -3.47 -7.65 52.19
C VAL A 7 -4.95 -7.44 52.53
N LYS A 8 -5.31 -6.23 52.99
CA LYS A 8 -6.69 -5.86 53.38
C LYS A 8 -7.34 -6.86 54.36
N ASN A 9 -6.61 -7.24 55.42
CA ASN A 9 -7.05 -8.18 56.46
C ASN A 9 -7.36 -9.61 55.97
N ALA A 10 -6.78 -10.03 54.85
CA ALA A 10 -6.81 -11.42 54.39
C ALA A 10 -5.39 -11.90 54.03
N GLU A 11 -5.13 -13.20 54.26
CA GLU A 11 -3.86 -13.83 53.95
C GLU A 11 -3.83 -14.32 52.49
N PHE A 12 -2.78 -13.93 51.77
CA PHE A 12 -2.52 -14.40 50.41
C PHE A 12 -1.13 -15.04 50.34
N TYR A 13 -1.02 -16.13 49.59
CA TYR A 13 0.26 -16.73 49.23
C TYR A 13 0.85 -15.98 48.03
N PHE A 14 2.02 -15.38 48.20
CA PHE A 14 2.80 -14.76 47.15
C PHE A 14 3.95 -15.68 46.73
N ALA A 15 4.13 -15.85 45.43
CA ALA A 15 5.36 -16.42 44.88
C ALA A 15 6.41 -15.32 44.70
N VAL A 16 7.45 -15.36 45.53
CA VAL A 16 8.67 -14.59 45.32
C VAL A 16 9.57 -15.39 44.41
N ILE A 17 9.72 -14.90 43.18
CA ILE A 17 10.68 -15.42 42.22
C ILE A 17 11.87 -14.46 42.26
N GLU A 18 12.96 -14.90 42.87
CA GLU A 18 14.24 -14.19 42.81
C GLU A 18 15.06 -14.84 41.69
N GLN A 19 15.45 -14.04 40.71
CA GLN A 19 16.24 -14.49 39.58
C GLN A 19 17.58 -13.74 39.65
N SER A 20 18.63 -14.44 40.06
CA SER A 20 19.97 -13.86 40.11
C SER A 20 20.41 -13.48 38.69
N GLY A 21 21.03 -12.31 38.54
CA GLY A 21 21.60 -11.90 37.26
C GLY A 21 22.69 -12.85 36.77
N GLY A 22 22.90 -12.89 35.45
CA GLY A 22 23.97 -13.62 34.79
C GLY A 22 24.82 -12.70 33.91
N PRO A 23 25.86 -13.23 33.23
CA PRO A 23 26.59 -12.49 32.22
C PRO A 23 25.65 -11.96 31.13
N THR A 24 25.72 -10.66 30.83
CA THR A 24 24.83 -10.02 29.83
C THR A 24 24.88 -10.71 28.47
N ALA A 25 26.06 -11.22 28.07
CA ALA A 25 26.24 -11.99 26.84
C ALA A 25 25.33 -13.22 26.75
N ASP A 26 25.22 -13.98 27.84
CA ASP A 26 24.40 -15.21 27.90
C ASP A 26 22.92 -14.85 27.82
N VAL A 27 22.52 -13.79 28.53
CA VAL A 27 21.14 -13.27 28.52
C VAL A 27 20.74 -12.79 27.14
N ILE A 28 21.61 -12.03 26.44
CA ILE A 28 21.35 -11.59 25.06
C ILE A 28 21.20 -12.79 24.13
N ALA A 29 22.11 -13.77 24.21
CA ALA A 29 22.05 -14.97 23.38
C ALA A 29 20.75 -15.75 23.58
N GLU A 30 20.27 -15.89 24.82
CA GLU A 30 18.99 -16.53 25.13
C GLU A 30 17.80 -15.73 24.56
N ILE A 31 17.75 -14.42 24.83
CA ILE A 31 16.66 -13.54 24.40
C ILE A 31 16.53 -13.52 22.88
N VAL A 32 17.64 -13.39 22.14
CA VAL A 32 17.62 -13.34 20.67
C VAL A 32 17.11 -14.67 20.10
N GLN A 33 17.57 -15.81 20.64
CA GLN A 33 17.09 -17.12 20.21
C GLN A 33 15.59 -17.32 20.45
N GLN A 34 15.09 -16.96 21.64
CA GLN A 34 13.66 -17.03 21.95
C GLN A 34 12.85 -16.11 21.05
N THR A 35 13.29 -14.86 20.91
CA THR A 35 12.62 -13.85 20.07
C THR A 35 12.46 -14.36 18.64
N VAL A 36 13.53 -14.88 18.02
CA VAL A 36 13.46 -15.39 16.64
C VAL A 36 12.53 -16.60 16.51
N ARG A 37 12.46 -17.48 17.52
CA ARG A 37 11.61 -18.68 17.48
C ARG A 37 10.13 -18.37 17.72
N ASP A 38 9.85 -17.39 18.56
CA ASP A 38 8.50 -17.09 19.04
C ASP A 38 7.86 -15.86 18.36
N PHE A 39 8.60 -15.17 17.47
CA PHE A 39 8.10 -13.97 16.82
C PHE A 39 6.80 -14.23 16.03
N PRO A 40 5.69 -13.55 16.34
CA PRO A 40 4.38 -13.82 15.73
C PRO A 40 4.26 -13.10 14.38
N TRP A 41 4.88 -13.65 13.34
CA TRP A 41 4.74 -13.14 11.98
C TRP A 41 3.31 -13.36 11.45
N PRO A 42 2.63 -12.33 10.90
CA PRO A 42 1.32 -12.49 10.26
C PRO A 42 1.32 -13.49 9.10
N LYS A 43 2.45 -13.59 8.39
CA LYS A 43 2.75 -14.61 7.39
C LYS A 43 4.15 -15.15 7.63
N SER A 44 4.25 -16.38 8.12
CA SER A 44 5.52 -17.11 8.27
C SER A 44 5.61 -18.28 7.30
N MET A 45 6.83 -18.72 7.03
CA MET A 45 7.15 -19.88 6.20
C MET A 45 8.15 -20.78 6.94
N ARG A 46 8.24 -22.04 6.50
CA ARG A 46 9.32 -22.96 6.84
C ARG A 46 10.16 -23.20 5.58
N TRP A 47 11.46 -23.33 5.74
CA TRP A 47 12.39 -23.42 4.61
C TRP A 47 13.22 -24.70 4.69
N GLY A 48 13.43 -25.34 3.54
CA GLY A 48 14.20 -26.59 3.44
C GLY A 48 13.60 -27.70 4.30
N VAL A 49 14.43 -28.33 5.12
CA VAL A 49 14.06 -29.39 6.08
C VAL A 49 13.90 -28.86 7.51
N GLY A 50 14.07 -27.55 7.72
CA GLY A 50 14.03 -26.91 9.04
C GLY A 50 12.61 -26.70 9.56
N ASN A 51 12.50 -26.59 10.88
CA ASN A 51 11.21 -26.34 11.56
C ASN A 51 11.01 -24.86 11.94
N LEU A 52 12.03 -24.02 11.79
CA LEU A 52 11.97 -22.60 12.09
C LEU A 52 10.90 -21.92 11.24
N ARG A 53 10.00 -21.18 11.91
CA ARG A 53 9.00 -20.34 11.27
C ARG A 53 9.54 -18.93 11.18
N TRP A 54 9.83 -18.46 9.96
CA TRP A 54 10.36 -17.12 9.72
C TRP A 54 9.76 -16.52 8.46
N VAL A 55 9.84 -15.20 8.29
CA VAL A 55 9.26 -14.51 7.13
C VAL A 55 9.98 -14.85 5.81
N ARG A 56 11.28 -15.13 5.85
CA ARG A 56 12.16 -15.50 4.71
C ARG A 56 13.28 -16.45 5.19
N PRO A 57 14.08 -17.07 4.30
CA PRO A 57 15.22 -17.85 4.75
C PRO A 57 16.20 -16.95 5.54
N LEU A 58 16.59 -17.41 6.72
CA LEU A 58 17.67 -16.76 7.47
C LEU A 58 19.01 -17.14 6.82
N HIS A 59 19.92 -16.18 6.66
CA HIS A 59 21.22 -16.40 5.99
C HIS A 59 22.42 -16.12 6.88
N ALA A 60 22.31 -15.15 7.78
CA ALA A 60 23.37 -14.77 8.72
C ALA A 60 22.74 -14.13 9.96
N ILE A 61 23.46 -14.17 11.08
CA ILE A 61 23.08 -13.51 12.33
C ILE A 61 24.30 -12.69 12.80
N LEU A 62 24.18 -11.36 12.70
CA LEU A 62 25.16 -10.43 13.26
C LEU A 62 24.78 -10.13 14.71
N CYS A 63 25.55 -10.61 15.68
CA CYS A 63 25.29 -10.36 17.09
C CYS A 63 26.61 -10.11 17.84
N CYS A 64 26.83 -8.86 18.24
CA CYS A 64 28.02 -8.42 18.95
C CYS A 64 27.62 -7.67 20.23
N PHE A 65 28.37 -7.87 21.30
CA PHE A 65 28.23 -7.16 22.57
C PHE A 65 29.61 -6.70 23.03
N ASP A 66 29.76 -5.41 23.36
CA ASP A 66 31.03 -4.78 23.73
C ASP A 66 32.20 -5.11 22.77
N GLY A 67 31.90 -5.14 21.46
CA GLY A 67 32.88 -5.42 20.41
C GLY A 67 33.26 -6.90 20.26
N ALA A 68 32.69 -7.79 21.06
CA ALA A 68 32.88 -9.24 20.96
C ALA A 68 31.67 -9.91 20.30
N PRO A 69 31.87 -10.81 19.31
CA PRO A 69 30.78 -11.60 18.76
C PRO A 69 30.22 -12.56 19.81
N LEU A 70 28.89 -12.69 19.85
CA LEU A 70 28.20 -13.66 20.68
C LEU A 70 27.96 -14.94 19.87
N SER A 71 28.42 -16.08 20.39
CA SER A 71 28.27 -17.37 19.73
C SER A 71 27.03 -18.10 20.24
N PHE A 72 26.05 -18.25 19.35
CA PHE A 72 24.89 -19.13 19.51
C PHE A 72 24.41 -19.56 18.13
N GLU A 73 23.49 -20.51 18.08
CA GLU A 73 22.99 -21.07 16.81
C GLU A 73 21.47 -21.01 16.72
N ILE A 74 20.97 -20.63 15.54
CA ILE A 74 19.56 -20.74 15.20
C ILE A 74 19.43 -21.51 13.89
N ASP A 75 18.86 -22.72 13.96
CA ASP A 75 18.52 -23.55 12.79
C ASP A 75 19.73 -23.79 11.86
N GLY A 76 20.89 -24.11 12.44
CA GLY A 76 22.15 -24.33 11.70
C GLY A 76 22.96 -23.07 11.38
N ILE A 77 22.49 -21.88 11.77
CA ILE A 77 23.16 -20.61 11.50
C ILE A 77 23.81 -20.11 12.79
N VAL A 78 25.14 -20.06 12.79
CA VAL A 78 25.94 -19.57 13.91
C VAL A 78 26.00 -18.04 13.85
N ALA A 79 25.67 -17.39 14.97
CA ALA A 79 25.83 -15.95 15.14
C ALA A 79 27.31 -15.55 15.24
N GLY A 80 27.63 -14.38 14.68
CA GLY A 80 28.99 -13.86 14.67
C GLY A 80 29.05 -12.37 14.37
N ASP A 81 30.21 -11.91 13.90
CA ASP A 81 30.50 -10.50 13.54
C ASP A 81 30.45 -10.23 12.03
N THR A 82 29.91 -11.17 11.25
CA THR A 82 29.90 -11.07 9.78
C THR A 82 28.52 -10.66 9.24
N THR A 83 28.53 -9.70 8.32
CA THR A 83 27.37 -9.29 7.50
C THR A 83 27.80 -9.17 6.03
N TYR A 84 26.87 -8.75 5.17
CA TYR A 84 27.09 -8.60 3.73
C TYR A 84 26.48 -7.30 3.25
N GLY A 85 27.05 -6.72 2.20
CA GLY A 85 26.48 -5.59 1.48
C GLY A 85 25.46 -6.02 0.44
N HIS A 86 25.27 -5.16 -0.56
CA HIS A 86 24.33 -5.41 -1.64
C HIS A 86 24.71 -6.67 -2.44
N ARG A 87 23.77 -7.60 -2.57
CA ARG A 87 23.99 -8.95 -3.13
C ARG A 87 24.71 -9.00 -4.48
N PHE A 88 24.52 -7.99 -5.32
CA PHE A 88 25.10 -7.94 -6.67
C PHE A 88 26.23 -6.92 -6.84
N MET A 89 26.31 -5.92 -5.95
CA MET A 89 27.24 -4.79 -6.11
C MET A 89 28.40 -4.84 -5.12
N ALA A 90 28.20 -5.46 -3.96
CA ALA A 90 29.22 -5.69 -2.95
C ALA A 90 28.89 -6.97 -2.15
N PRO A 91 29.00 -8.17 -2.78
CA PRO A 91 28.66 -9.45 -2.17
C PRO A 91 29.66 -9.92 -1.10
N GLU A 92 30.78 -9.23 -0.94
CA GLU A 92 31.85 -9.62 -0.02
C GLU A 92 31.40 -9.55 1.44
N ALA A 93 31.97 -10.43 2.26
CA ALA A 93 31.74 -10.44 3.70
C ALA A 93 32.32 -9.18 4.36
N ILE A 94 31.57 -8.62 5.30
CA ILE A 94 31.92 -7.44 6.08
C ILE A 94 31.97 -7.84 7.54
N VAL A 95 33.08 -7.54 8.21
CA VAL A 95 33.19 -7.69 9.66
C VAL A 95 32.72 -6.41 10.34
N ALA A 96 31.73 -6.53 11.24
CA ALA A 96 31.18 -5.42 12.00
C ALA A 96 31.00 -5.80 13.47
N ARG A 97 31.61 -5.03 14.37
CA ARG A 97 31.60 -5.31 15.82
C ARG A 97 30.93 -4.23 16.66
N ASP A 98 30.59 -3.11 16.02
CA ASP A 98 29.87 -1.99 16.59
C ASP A 98 28.97 -1.37 15.52
N PHE A 99 27.99 -0.58 15.95
CA PHE A 99 26.98 -0.02 15.06
C PHE A 99 27.54 1.05 14.10
N ALA A 100 28.58 1.80 14.50
CA ALA A 100 29.16 2.84 13.66
C ALA A 100 29.88 2.22 12.45
N THR A 101 30.73 1.21 12.72
CA THR A 101 31.40 0.41 11.68
C THR A 101 30.39 -0.31 10.81
N TYR A 102 29.34 -0.91 11.39
CA TYR A 102 28.25 -1.56 10.65
C TYR A 102 27.58 -0.60 9.66
N LYS A 103 27.13 0.57 10.12
CA LYS A 103 26.44 1.56 9.28
C LYS A 103 27.36 2.07 8.16
N ALA A 104 28.61 2.40 8.49
CA ALA A 104 29.57 2.91 7.50
C ALA A 104 29.94 1.86 6.45
N ALA A 105 30.19 0.61 6.86
CA ALA A 105 30.55 -0.47 5.95
C ALA A 105 29.39 -0.85 5.02
N LEU A 106 28.15 -0.89 5.54
CA LEU A 106 26.97 -1.10 4.70
C LEU A 106 26.79 0.01 3.66
N ALA A 107 26.96 1.28 4.05
CA ALA A 107 26.86 2.39 3.10
C ALA A 107 27.92 2.30 1.98
N ALA A 108 29.16 1.93 2.32
CA ALA A 108 30.22 1.68 1.34
C ALA A 108 29.95 0.46 0.45
N ALA A 109 29.17 -0.49 0.96
CA ALA A 109 28.77 -1.71 0.26
C ALA A 109 27.37 -1.61 -0.37
N HIS A 110 26.93 -0.39 -0.72
CA HIS A 110 25.66 -0.10 -1.39
C HIS A 110 24.43 -0.56 -0.61
N VAL A 111 24.40 -0.33 0.70
CA VAL A 111 23.21 -0.56 1.54
C VAL A 111 22.97 0.68 2.39
N ARG A 112 21.89 1.39 2.12
CA ARG A 112 21.47 2.54 2.93
C ARG A 112 20.58 2.03 4.05
N LEU A 113 21.12 1.87 5.25
CA LEU A 113 20.49 1.13 6.35
C LEU A 113 19.15 1.73 6.84
N ASP A 114 19.06 3.07 6.94
CA ASP A 114 17.89 3.74 7.52
C ASP A 114 16.76 3.89 6.48
N PRO A 115 15.54 3.36 6.74
CA PRO A 115 14.39 3.53 5.86
C PRO A 115 14.03 4.98 5.56
N ALA A 116 14.18 5.89 6.54
CA ALA A 116 13.88 7.31 6.36
C ALA A 116 14.91 7.97 5.43
N GLU A 117 16.20 7.63 5.56
CA GLU A 117 17.24 8.09 4.63
C GLU A 117 16.97 7.56 3.20
N ARG A 118 16.49 6.31 3.06
CA ARG A 118 16.10 5.74 1.76
C ARG A 118 14.91 6.47 1.14
N ALA A 119 13.85 6.70 1.91
CA ALA A 119 12.68 7.45 1.45
C ALA A 119 13.04 8.88 1.02
N ALA A 120 13.83 9.60 1.83
CA ALA A 120 14.29 10.94 1.50
C ALA A 120 15.14 10.97 0.22
N HIS A 121 16.03 9.99 0.03
CA HIS A 121 16.82 9.88 -1.19
C HIS A 121 15.95 9.61 -2.43
N ILE A 122 15.01 8.66 -2.34
CA ILE A 122 14.08 8.36 -3.45
C ILE A 122 13.30 9.61 -3.83
N LEU A 123 12.72 10.31 -2.84
CA LEU A 123 11.94 11.51 -3.07
C LEU A 123 12.78 12.62 -3.73
N ALA A 124 13.96 12.91 -3.20
CA ALA A 124 14.85 13.94 -3.74
C ALA A 124 15.25 13.65 -5.18
N CYS A 125 15.68 12.41 -5.47
CA CYS A 125 16.09 12.01 -6.81
C CYS A 125 14.90 11.95 -7.78
N ALA A 126 13.76 11.38 -7.38
CA ALA A 126 12.57 11.29 -8.23
C ALA A 126 12.02 12.69 -8.57
N SER A 127 11.94 13.59 -7.58
CA SER A 127 11.52 14.97 -7.80
C SER A 127 12.51 15.75 -8.67
N GLY A 128 13.81 15.52 -8.50
CA GLY A 128 14.85 16.11 -9.37
C GLY A 128 14.71 15.66 -10.83
N ILE A 129 14.61 14.35 -11.05
CA ILE A 129 14.39 13.75 -12.38
C ILE A 129 13.10 14.30 -13.02
N ALA A 130 12.00 14.40 -12.26
CA ALA A 130 10.75 14.96 -12.77
C ALA A 130 10.95 16.43 -13.19
N ALA A 131 11.55 17.26 -12.33
CA ALA A 131 11.74 18.69 -12.59
C ALA A 131 12.63 18.95 -13.82
N GLU A 132 13.70 18.18 -14.01
CA GLU A 132 14.59 18.26 -15.17
C GLU A 132 13.86 17.98 -16.50
N ASN A 133 12.73 17.25 -16.45
CA ASN A 133 11.93 16.87 -17.61
C ASN A 133 10.65 17.70 -17.75
N GLY A 134 10.48 18.78 -16.99
CA GLY A 134 9.26 19.60 -17.03
C GLY A 134 8.05 18.90 -16.40
N LEU A 135 8.29 17.96 -15.50
CA LEU A 135 7.28 17.16 -14.83
C LEU A 135 7.28 17.44 -13.32
N THR A 136 6.19 17.06 -12.66
CA THR A 136 6.02 17.12 -11.21
C THR A 136 5.67 15.72 -10.70
N LEU A 137 6.36 15.27 -9.66
CA LEU A 137 6.08 14.00 -9.00
C LEU A 137 4.70 14.07 -8.32
N ILE A 138 3.84 13.07 -8.54
CA ILE A 138 2.64 12.89 -7.70
C ILE A 138 3.11 12.21 -6.42
N GLU A 139 3.11 12.96 -5.33
CA GLU A 139 3.53 12.46 -4.03
C GLU A 139 2.57 11.39 -3.49
N ASP A 140 3.13 10.28 -3.02
CA ASP A 140 2.42 9.20 -2.33
C ASP A 140 3.33 8.65 -1.22
N ALA A 141 3.06 9.07 0.01
CA ALA A 141 3.88 8.72 1.17
C ALA A 141 3.85 7.22 1.49
N ALA A 142 2.72 6.55 1.24
CA ALA A 142 2.58 5.12 1.47
C ALA A 142 3.39 4.33 0.44
N LEU A 143 3.30 4.70 -0.85
CA LEU A 143 4.13 4.11 -1.89
C LEU A 143 5.62 4.38 -1.66
N LEU A 144 5.98 5.60 -1.25
CA LEU A 144 7.37 5.94 -0.93
C LEU A 144 7.94 5.05 0.18
N THR A 145 7.15 4.83 1.24
CA THR A 145 7.51 3.94 2.36
C THR A 145 7.69 2.50 1.87
N GLU A 146 6.78 2.01 1.03
CA GLU A 146 6.86 0.67 0.46
C GLU A 146 8.10 0.50 -0.44
N VAL A 147 8.35 1.43 -1.38
CA VAL A 147 9.49 1.40 -2.28
C VAL A 147 10.82 1.51 -1.51
N ALA A 148 10.87 2.32 -0.45
CA ALA A 148 12.02 2.39 0.46
C ALA A 148 12.23 1.09 1.25
N GLY A 149 11.19 0.29 1.49
CA GLY A 149 11.30 -1.04 2.08
C GLY A 149 11.77 -2.11 1.09
N LEU A 150 11.48 -1.93 -0.20
CA LEU A 150 11.82 -2.88 -1.27
C LEU A 150 13.26 -2.73 -1.80
N ASN A 151 13.83 -1.54 -1.68
CA ASN A 151 15.14 -1.22 -2.23
C ASN A 151 16.09 -0.80 -1.11
N GLU A 152 17.18 -1.53 -0.91
CA GLU A 152 18.25 -1.18 0.03
C GLU A 152 19.23 -0.15 -0.55
N TRP A 153 19.32 -0.08 -1.89
CA TRP A 153 20.04 0.94 -2.65
C TRP A 153 19.20 1.46 -3.82
N PRO A 154 18.22 2.33 -3.55
CA PRO A 154 17.32 2.81 -4.58
C PRO A 154 18.02 3.72 -5.59
N VAL A 155 17.82 3.41 -6.87
CA VAL A 155 18.22 4.19 -8.05
C VAL A 155 16.93 4.52 -8.83
N PRO A 156 16.33 5.71 -8.63
CA PRO A 156 15.17 6.15 -9.40
C PRO A 156 15.49 6.33 -10.88
N LEU A 157 14.60 5.85 -11.76
CA LEU A 157 14.73 5.87 -13.20
C LEU A 157 13.43 6.36 -13.84
N LEU A 158 13.53 7.27 -14.81
CA LEU A 158 12.40 7.75 -15.61
C LEU A 158 12.08 6.76 -16.73
N GLY A 159 10.84 6.35 -16.82
CA GLY A 159 10.28 5.61 -17.95
C GLY A 159 9.08 6.33 -18.56
N ARG A 160 8.64 5.87 -19.73
CA ARG A 160 7.48 6.39 -20.45
C ARG A 160 6.54 5.29 -20.91
N PHE A 161 5.30 5.66 -21.18
CA PHE A 161 4.32 4.78 -21.80
C PHE A 161 3.64 5.48 -22.98
N ASP A 162 2.90 4.71 -23.78
CA ASP A 162 2.19 5.26 -24.94
C ASP A 162 1.14 6.32 -24.51
N PRO A 163 1.22 7.57 -24.98
CA PRO A 163 0.25 8.60 -24.66
C PRO A 163 -1.21 8.24 -24.99
N ALA A 164 -1.46 7.26 -25.87
CA ALA A 164 -2.80 6.75 -26.14
C ALA A 164 -3.52 6.21 -24.89
N PHE A 165 -2.77 5.78 -23.86
CA PHE A 165 -3.35 5.36 -22.60
C PHE A 165 -4.00 6.51 -21.81
N LEU A 166 -3.63 7.78 -22.07
CA LEU A 166 -4.22 8.95 -21.42
C LEU A 166 -5.71 9.16 -21.77
N ALA A 167 -6.29 8.35 -22.67
CA ALA A 167 -7.73 8.28 -22.90
C ALA A 167 -8.48 7.50 -21.80
N VAL A 168 -7.76 6.76 -20.94
CA VAL A 168 -8.28 6.10 -19.75
C VAL A 168 -8.19 7.09 -18.58
N PRO A 169 -9.16 7.09 -17.63
CA PRO A 169 -9.12 7.96 -16.46
C PRO A 169 -7.76 7.93 -15.72
N PRO A 170 -7.24 9.10 -15.29
CA PRO A 170 -5.92 9.18 -14.67
C PRO A 170 -5.82 8.39 -13.35
N GLU A 171 -6.91 8.25 -12.60
CA GLU A 171 -6.99 7.48 -11.36
C GLU A 171 -6.77 5.99 -11.62
N VAL A 172 -7.31 5.47 -12.74
CA VAL A 172 -7.09 4.09 -13.17
C VAL A 172 -5.61 3.87 -13.49
N LEU A 173 -5.02 4.76 -14.31
CA LEU A 173 -3.62 4.65 -14.70
C LEU A 173 -2.67 4.74 -13.50
N THR A 174 -2.94 5.68 -12.59
CA THR A 174 -2.19 5.88 -11.34
C THR A 174 -2.30 4.64 -10.45
N THR A 175 -3.50 4.08 -10.30
CA THR A 175 -3.74 2.88 -9.50
C THR A 175 -3.04 1.66 -10.10
N ALA A 176 -3.13 1.45 -11.42
CA ALA A 176 -2.45 0.35 -12.10
C ALA A 176 -0.92 0.43 -11.94
N MET A 177 -0.33 1.63 -12.07
CA MET A 177 1.10 1.87 -11.84
C MET A 177 1.51 1.60 -10.38
N ARG A 178 0.70 2.08 -9.43
CA ARG A 178 0.94 1.94 -8.00
C ARG A 178 0.80 0.50 -7.51
N ALA A 179 -0.33 -0.14 -7.78
CA ALA A 179 -0.67 -1.44 -7.24
C ALA A 179 0.21 -2.56 -7.80
N HIS A 180 0.40 -2.58 -9.13
CA HIS A 180 1.04 -3.71 -9.79
C HIS A 180 2.56 -3.59 -9.88
N GLN A 181 3.11 -2.37 -9.94
CA GLN A 181 4.52 -2.17 -10.27
C GLN A 181 5.27 -1.21 -9.34
N LYS A 182 4.57 -0.59 -8.38
CA LYS A 182 5.18 0.35 -7.41
C LYS A 182 5.86 1.53 -8.08
N TYR A 183 5.26 2.04 -9.17
CA TYR A 183 5.77 3.20 -9.88
C TYR A 183 5.11 4.48 -9.38
N PHE A 184 5.90 5.55 -9.34
CA PHE A 184 5.38 6.89 -9.09
C PHE A 184 4.87 7.50 -10.38
N SER A 185 3.68 8.10 -10.30
CA SER A 185 3.06 8.79 -11.43
C SER A 185 3.56 10.23 -11.50
N LEU A 186 3.61 10.79 -12.71
CA LEU A 186 4.06 12.17 -12.95
C LEU A 186 2.95 13.02 -13.55
N ARG A 187 2.94 14.31 -13.23
CA ARG A 187 2.11 15.32 -13.89
C ARG A 187 2.98 16.21 -14.75
N ASP A 188 2.40 16.68 -15.83
CA ASP A 188 2.96 17.76 -16.62
C ASP A 188 2.93 19.05 -15.80
N LYS A 189 4.04 19.77 -15.74
CA LYS A 189 4.20 20.92 -14.84
C LYS A 189 3.29 22.09 -15.21
N ASP A 190 3.03 22.30 -16.50
CA ASP A 190 2.30 23.46 -16.99
C ASP A 190 0.79 23.21 -16.97
N THR A 191 0.36 22.03 -17.39
CA THR A 191 -1.06 21.66 -17.47
C THR A 191 -1.60 21.06 -16.17
N GLY A 192 -0.72 20.54 -15.31
CA GLY A 192 -1.09 19.81 -14.09
C GLY A 192 -1.75 18.45 -14.35
N LYS A 193 -1.86 18.02 -15.61
CA LYS A 193 -2.48 16.75 -15.99
C LYS A 193 -1.50 15.60 -15.85
N LEU A 194 -2.02 14.37 -15.73
CA LEU A 194 -1.19 13.16 -15.74
C LEU A 194 -0.36 13.12 -17.05
N ALA A 195 0.94 12.93 -16.91
CA ALA A 195 1.88 12.83 -18.01
C ALA A 195 2.14 11.35 -18.37
N PRO A 196 2.53 11.02 -19.61
CA PRO A 196 2.80 9.65 -20.05
C PRO A 196 4.16 9.13 -19.57
N PHE A 197 4.52 9.45 -18.33
CA PHE A 197 5.80 9.15 -17.70
C PHE A 197 5.59 8.60 -16.28
N PHE A 198 6.54 7.79 -15.85
CA PHE A 198 6.56 7.21 -14.52
C PHE A 198 8.00 7.13 -14.00
N ILE A 199 8.15 7.07 -12.68
CA ILE A 199 9.43 6.78 -12.04
C ILE A 199 9.36 5.42 -11.35
N THR A 200 10.35 4.58 -11.64
CA THR A 200 10.58 3.31 -10.96
C THR A 200 11.87 3.39 -10.16
N ALA A 201 11.99 2.65 -9.06
CA ALA A 201 13.23 2.53 -8.31
C ALA A 201 13.87 1.16 -8.60
N ALA A 202 15.05 1.17 -9.20
CA ALA A 202 15.89 -0.01 -9.27
C ALA A 202 16.66 -0.19 -7.96
N ASN A 203 17.00 -1.43 -7.60
CA ASN A 203 17.89 -1.71 -6.47
C ASN A 203 19.34 -1.91 -6.92
N ILE A 204 19.72 -1.38 -8.08
CA ILE A 204 21.05 -1.63 -8.66
C ILE A 204 21.50 -0.48 -9.54
N GLU A 205 22.78 -0.13 -9.42
CA GLU A 205 23.45 0.77 -10.36
C GLU A 205 23.83 -0.01 -11.63
N ALA A 206 22.97 0.05 -12.63
CA ALA A 206 23.19 -0.65 -13.88
C ALA A 206 24.27 0.04 -14.73
N ARG A 207 25.16 -0.75 -15.34
CA ARG A 207 26.29 -0.26 -16.17
C ARG A 207 25.84 0.56 -17.39
N ASP A 208 24.61 0.39 -17.84
CA ASP A 208 24.00 1.10 -18.97
C ASP A 208 23.13 2.28 -18.52
N GLY A 209 23.33 2.77 -17.29
CA GLY A 209 22.53 3.86 -16.72
C GLY A 209 21.07 3.49 -16.47
N GLY A 210 20.74 2.19 -16.47
CA GLY A 210 19.37 1.71 -16.27
C GLY A 210 18.56 1.55 -17.55
N ALA A 211 19.12 1.77 -18.73
CA ALA A 211 18.38 1.73 -20.00
C ALA A 211 17.61 0.40 -20.23
N ARG A 212 18.24 -0.75 -19.99
CA ARG A 212 17.55 -2.06 -20.08
C ARG A 212 16.48 -2.25 -19.01
N ILE A 213 16.69 -1.70 -17.80
CA ILE A 213 15.72 -1.78 -16.70
C ILE A 213 14.47 -0.97 -17.08
N VAL A 214 14.65 0.26 -17.55
CA VAL A 214 13.57 1.12 -18.04
C VAL A 214 12.81 0.41 -19.16
N ALA A 215 13.48 -0.05 -20.22
CA ALA A 215 12.82 -0.74 -21.33
C ALA A 215 12.09 -2.04 -20.92
N GLY A 216 12.54 -2.73 -19.87
CA GLY A 216 11.82 -3.85 -19.27
C GLY A 216 10.54 -3.40 -18.58
N ASN A 217 10.64 -2.39 -17.72
CA ASN A 217 9.52 -1.84 -16.97
C ASN A 217 8.47 -1.18 -17.87
N GLU A 218 8.87 -0.49 -18.95
CA GLU A 218 7.97 0.08 -19.95
C GLU A 218 7.12 -1.00 -20.64
N ARG A 219 7.74 -2.14 -21.01
CA ARG A 219 7.01 -3.27 -21.61
C ARG A 219 6.02 -3.90 -20.64
N VAL A 220 6.42 -4.09 -19.39
CA VAL A 220 5.53 -4.63 -18.35
C VAL A 220 4.37 -3.67 -18.09
N LEU A 221 4.65 -2.36 -18.00
CA LEU A 221 3.62 -1.36 -17.80
C LEU A 221 2.64 -1.31 -18.97
N ALA A 222 3.13 -1.33 -20.21
CA ALA A 222 2.28 -1.30 -21.40
C ALA A 222 1.25 -2.45 -21.40
N ALA A 223 1.64 -3.66 -20.98
CA ALA A 223 0.70 -4.77 -20.84
C ALA A 223 -0.38 -4.47 -19.78
N ARG A 224 0.01 -3.95 -18.60
CA ARG A 224 -0.94 -3.61 -17.53
C ARG A 224 -1.89 -2.47 -17.90
N LEU A 225 -1.39 -1.45 -18.59
CA LEU A 225 -2.23 -0.35 -19.06
C LEU A 225 -3.16 -0.79 -20.20
N SER A 226 -2.75 -1.76 -21.01
CA SER A 226 -3.62 -2.39 -22.01
C SER A 226 -4.79 -3.12 -21.36
N ASP A 227 -4.56 -3.86 -20.27
CA ASP A 227 -5.62 -4.53 -19.52
C ASP A 227 -6.59 -3.50 -18.93
N ALA A 228 -6.08 -2.45 -18.27
CA ALA A 228 -6.90 -1.37 -17.74
C ALA A 228 -7.73 -0.67 -18.85
N LYS A 229 -7.10 -0.38 -20.00
CA LYS A 229 -7.80 0.19 -21.16
C LYS A 229 -8.89 -0.74 -21.68
N PHE A 230 -8.62 -2.04 -21.74
CA PHE A 230 -9.61 -3.04 -22.16
C PHE A 230 -10.83 -3.03 -21.23
N PHE A 231 -10.62 -3.05 -19.91
CA PHE A 231 -11.73 -2.96 -18.94
C PHE A 231 -12.52 -1.66 -19.09
N TRP A 232 -11.83 -0.53 -19.27
CA TRP A 232 -12.46 0.77 -19.50
C TRP A 232 -13.35 0.78 -20.74
N ASP A 233 -12.83 0.29 -21.88
CA ASP A 233 -13.56 0.25 -23.13
C ASP A 233 -14.71 -0.77 -23.09
N GLN A 234 -14.50 -1.91 -22.42
CA GLN A 234 -15.51 -2.95 -22.26
C GLN A 234 -16.66 -2.51 -21.37
N ASP A 235 -16.35 -1.85 -20.25
CA ASP A 235 -17.37 -1.44 -19.29
C ASP A 235 -18.32 -0.39 -19.87
N ARG A 236 -17.79 0.51 -20.72
CA ARG A 236 -18.55 1.56 -21.42
C ARG A 236 -19.47 1.07 -22.54
N LYS A 237 -19.45 -0.23 -22.88
CA LYS A 237 -20.39 -0.81 -23.86
C LYS A 237 -21.80 -0.99 -23.30
N LYS A 238 -21.95 -0.98 -21.97
CA LYS A 238 -23.22 -1.10 -21.28
C LYS A 238 -23.40 0.10 -20.35
N PRO A 239 -24.57 0.76 -20.36
CA PRO A 239 -24.80 1.86 -19.46
C PRO A 239 -24.79 1.38 -18.00
N LEU A 240 -24.40 2.26 -17.09
CA LEU A 240 -24.29 2.03 -15.66
C LEU A 240 -25.62 1.52 -15.08
N GLU A 241 -26.75 2.08 -15.51
CA GLU A 241 -28.09 1.64 -15.07
C GLU A 241 -28.37 0.16 -15.38
N ALA A 242 -27.89 -0.36 -16.52
CA ALA A 242 -28.09 -1.76 -16.89
C ALA A 242 -27.32 -2.75 -15.98
N ARG A 243 -26.47 -2.24 -15.09
CA ARG A 243 -25.74 -3.01 -14.09
C ARG A 243 -26.44 -3.10 -12.75
N VAL A 244 -27.43 -2.24 -12.49
CA VAL A 244 -28.12 -2.15 -11.19
C VAL A 244 -28.72 -3.49 -10.76
N ASP A 245 -29.36 -4.22 -11.68
CA ASP A 245 -30.01 -5.50 -11.34
C ASP A 245 -29.02 -6.62 -11.00
N GLN A 246 -27.78 -6.56 -11.50
CA GLN A 246 -26.72 -7.52 -11.16
C GLN A 246 -26.26 -7.37 -9.69
N LEU A 247 -26.57 -6.25 -9.04
CA LEU A 247 -26.30 -6.07 -7.60
C LEU A 247 -27.11 -7.04 -6.72
N ALA A 248 -28.12 -7.72 -7.28
CA ALA A 248 -28.89 -8.74 -6.57
C ALA A 248 -28.05 -9.99 -6.26
N ASP A 249 -27.02 -10.26 -7.06
CA ASP A 249 -26.12 -11.42 -6.90
C ASP A 249 -25.09 -11.20 -5.78
N MET A 250 -24.93 -9.96 -5.30
CA MET A 250 -23.99 -9.59 -4.24
C MET A 250 -24.68 -9.56 -2.89
N VAL A 251 -24.33 -10.46 -1.98
CA VAL A 251 -24.85 -10.46 -0.61
C VAL A 251 -24.27 -9.27 0.16
N PHE A 252 -25.13 -8.36 0.63
CA PHE A 252 -24.72 -7.27 1.52
C PHE A 252 -24.67 -7.74 2.98
N HIS A 253 -25.75 -8.38 3.45
CA HIS A 253 -25.81 -8.90 4.81
C HIS A 253 -26.90 -9.97 4.92
N ALA A 254 -26.65 -11.06 5.65
CA ALA A 254 -27.54 -12.23 5.73
C ALA A 254 -29.01 -11.89 6.10
N LYS A 255 -29.23 -10.85 6.91
CA LYS A 255 -30.58 -10.38 7.32
C LYS A 255 -31.12 -9.20 6.51
N LEU A 256 -30.29 -8.52 5.73
CA LEU A 256 -30.67 -7.30 5.00
C LEU A 256 -30.67 -7.48 3.47
N GLY A 257 -30.34 -8.69 3.01
CA GLY A 257 -30.39 -9.08 1.62
C GLY A 257 -29.14 -8.70 0.82
N SER A 258 -29.37 -8.40 -0.44
CA SER A 258 -28.37 -8.09 -1.46
C SER A 258 -27.94 -6.61 -1.45
N VAL A 259 -26.92 -6.27 -2.24
CA VAL A 259 -26.55 -4.88 -2.52
C VAL A 259 -27.68 -4.17 -3.28
N ARG A 260 -28.43 -4.87 -4.15
CA ARG A 260 -29.64 -4.31 -4.77
C ARG A 260 -30.69 -3.87 -3.75
N ASP A 261 -30.92 -4.68 -2.71
CA ASP A 261 -31.85 -4.34 -1.63
C ASP A 261 -31.34 -3.13 -0.82
N LYS A 262 -30.03 -3.02 -0.63
CA LYS A 262 -29.40 -1.84 -0.03
C LYS A 262 -29.65 -0.59 -0.88
N VAL A 263 -29.40 -0.66 -2.18
CA VAL A 263 -29.66 0.46 -3.12
C VAL A 263 -31.12 0.88 -3.06
N ALA A 264 -32.07 -0.05 -3.04
CA ALA A 264 -33.50 0.29 -2.92
C ALA A 264 -33.82 1.07 -1.63
N ARG A 265 -33.17 0.73 -0.51
CA ARG A 265 -33.29 1.49 0.74
C ARG A 265 -32.66 2.87 0.64
N MET A 266 -31.47 2.97 0.03
CA MET A 266 -30.79 4.25 -0.19
C MET A 266 -31.67 5.19 -1.02
N VAL A 267 -32.23 4.73 -2.15
CA VAL A 267 -33.15 5.54 -2.98
C VAL A 267 -34.34 6.07 -2.17
N ALA A 268 -35.00 5.22 -1.39
CA ALA A 268 -36.13 5.63 -0.57
C ALA A 268 -35.75 6.64 0.53
N LEU A 269 -34.55 6.51 1.11
CA LEU A 269 -34.03 7.45 2.11
C LEU A 269 -33.61 8.77 1.47
N SER A 270 -32.87 8.74 0.37
CA SER A 270 -32.47 9.93 -0.39
C SER A 270 -33.69 10.76 -0.81
N GLY A 271 -34.76 10.11 -1.30
CA GLY A 271 -36.00 10.81 -1.65
C GLY A 271 -36.67 11.53 -0.47
N ARG A 272 -36.53 11.00 0.75
CA ARG A 272 -37.04 11.65 1.98
C ARG A 272 -36.12 12.75 2.49
N LEU A 273 -34.81 12.53 2.41
CA LEU A 273 -33.79 13.45 2.91
C LEU A 273 -33.62 14.67 2.01
N ALA A 274 -33.88 14.55 0.69
CA ALA A 274 -33.78 15.67 -0.24
C ALA A 274 -34.61 16.89 0.18
N GLY A 275 -35.81 16.69 0.75
CA GLY A 275 -36.64 17.79 1.26
C GLY A 275 -36.11 18.47 2.52
N LEU A 276 -35.08 17.91 3.17
CA LEU A 276 -34.47 18.44 4.39
C LEU A 276 -33.12 19.14 4.11
N VAL A 277 -32.53 18.90 2.93
CA VAL A 277 -31.25 19.48 2.53
C VAL A 277 -31.49 20.62 1.55
N PRO A 278 -31.22 21.89 1.93
CA PRO A 278 -31.43 23.02 1.04
C PRO A 278 -30.64 22.87 -0.28
N GLY A 279 -31.34 23.04 -1.40
CA GLY A 279 -30.73 22.97 -2.74
C GLY A 279 -30.61 21.57 -3.34
N ALA A 280 -30.98 20.52 -2.60
CA ALA A 280 -31.01 19.17 -3.16
C ALA A 280 -32.26 18.98 -4.04
N ASP A 281 -32.06 18.51 -5.27
CA ASP A 281 -33.15 18.03 -6.10
C ASP A 281 -33.47 16.58 -5.76
N ARG A 282 -34.76 16.28 -5.58
CA ARG A 282 -35.19 14.95 -5.17
C ARG A 282 -34.95 13.90 -6.26
N ALA A 283 -35.18 14.25 -7.53
CA ALA A 283 -35.01 13.31 -8.63
C ALA A 283 -33.53 12.99 -8.84
N ASP A 284 -32.66 14.00 -8.76
CA ASP A 284 -31.21 13.79 -8.83
C ASP A 284 -30.70 12.94 -7.66
N ALA A 285 -31.20 13.16 -6.44
CA ALA A 285 -30.81 12.36 -5.27
C ALA A 285 -31.26 10.90 -5.37
N GLU A 286 -32.50 10.65 -5.80
CA GLU A 286 -33.00 9.29 -6.04
C GLU A 286 -32.22 8.61 -7.20
N ARG A 287 -31.90 9.35 -8.26
CA ARG A 287 -31.13 8.86 -9.41
C ARG A 287 -29.70 8.50 -9.04
N ALA A 288 -29.00 9.38 -8.32
CA ALA A 288 -27.65 9.13 -7.84
C ALA A 288 -27.61 7.93 -6.88
N ALA A 289 -28.54 7.84 -5.93
CA ALA A 289 -28.62 6.70 -5.01
C ALA A 289 -28.84 5.36 -5.73
N LEU A 290 -29.63 5.35 -6.82
CA LEU A 290 -29.86 4.16 -7.63
C LEU A 290 -28.56 3.66 -8.30
N LEU A 291 -27.77 4.59 -8.82
CA LEU A 291 -26.56 4.29 -9.60
C LEU A 291 -25.28 4.17 -8.76
N ALA A 292 -25.29 4.67 -7.52
CA ALA A 292 -24.11 4.82 -6.65
C ALA A 292 -23.27 3.55 -6.46
N LYS A 293 -23.89 2.36 -6.55
CA LYS A 293 -23.21 1.06 -6.37
C LYS A 293 -23.09 0.24 -7.65
N ALA A 294 -23.59 0.74 -8.77
CA ALA A 294 -23.71 -0.04 -10.00
C ALA A 294 -22.34 -0.33 -10.67
N ASP A 295 -21.30 0.41 -10.30
CA ASP A 295 -19.93 0.16 -10.73
C ASP A 295 -19.28 -1.04 -10.02
N LEU A 296 -19.80 -1.51 -8.88
CA LEU A 296 -19.27 -2.67 -8.16
C LEU A 296 -19.23 -3.97 -8.98
N VAL A 297 -20.06 -4.05 -10.03
CA VAL A 297 -20.12 -5.19 -10.96
C VAL A 297 -19.45 -4.87 -12.31
N SER A 298 -18.67 -3.79 -12.38
CA SER A 298 -17.83 -3.49 -13.54
C SER A 298 -16.54 -4.30 -13.48
N GLU A 299 -15.99 -4.62 -14.66
CA GLU A 299 -14.71 -5.35 -14.74
C GLU A 299 -13.57 -4.50 -14.15
N MET A 300 -13.62 -3.17 -14.37
CA MET A 300 -12.64 -2.24 -13.79
C MET A 300 -12.63 -2.27 -12.25
N VAL A 301 -13.80 -2.23 -11.61
CA VAL A 301 -13.86 -2.23 -10.13
C VAL A 301 -13.59 -3.63 -9.57
N PHE A 302 -13.88 -4.69 -10.32
CA PHE A 302 -13.45 -6.04 -9.96
C PHE A 302 -11.92 -6.15 -9.91
N GLU A 303 -11.21 -5.60 -10.91
CA GLU A 303 -9.75 -5.56 -10.93
C GLU A 303 -9.16 -4.57 -9.90
N PHE A 304 -9.77 -3.39 -9.75
CA PHE A 304 -9.33 -2.32 -8.86
C PHE A 304 -10.45 -1.87 -7.91
N PRO A 305 -10.70 -2.62 -6.81
CA PRO A 305 -11.78 -2.31 -5.87
C PRO A 305 -11.72 -0.92 -5.22
N GLU A 306 -10.52 -0.35 -5.11
CA GLU A 306 -10.30 1.02 -4.63
C GLU A 306 -10.87 2.11 -5.56
N LEU A 307 -11.22 1.79 -6.81
CA LEU A 307 -11.80 2.74 -7.77
C LEU A 307 -13.33 2.80 -7.75
N GLN A 308 -13.98 2.10 -6.82
CA GLN A 308 -15.43 2.19 -6.63
C GLN A 308 -15.87 3.63 -6.31
N GLY A 309 -17.04 4.03 -6.78
CA GLY A 309 -17.53 5.41 -6.77
C GLY A 309 -16.87 6.28 -7.86
N ILE A 310 -15.54 6.23 -7.98
CA ILE A 310 -14.78 6.93 -9.02
C ILE A 310 -15.19 6.47 -10.41
N MET A 311 -15.18 5.16 -10.63
CA MET A 311 -15.60 4.60 -11.91
C MET A 311 -17.10 4.83 -12.15
N GLY A 312 -17.93 4.70 -11.11
CA GLY A 312 -19.35 5.05 -11.19
C GLY A 312 -19.60 6.45 -11.74
N ARG A 313 -18.86 7.47 -11.26
CA ARG A 313 -18.93 8.84 -11.79
C ARG A 313 -18.54 8.93 -13.26
N TYR A 314 -17.42 8.29 -13.64
CA TYR A 314 -16.96 8.30 -15.02
C TYR A 314 -17.95 7.64 -15.98
N TYR A 315 -18.56 6.54 -15.58
CA TYR A 315 -19.59 5.87 -16.37
C TYR A 315 -20.88 6.69 -16.44
N ALA A 316 -21.35 7.25 -15.32
CA ALA A 316 -22.53 8.11 -15.29
C ALA A 316 -22.40 9.31 -16.24
N LEU A 317 -21.25 10.01 -16.21
CA LEU A 317 -20.97 11.11 -17.15
C LEU A 317 -20.93 10.64 -18.61
N ALA A 318 -20.35 9.46 -18.87
CA ALA A 318 -20.28 8.89 -20.21
C ALA A 318 -21.67 8.49 -20.76
N ASP A 319 -22.59 8.12 -19.86
CA ASP A 319 -23.97 7.75 -20.18
C ASP A 319 -24.92 8.97 -20.29
N GLY A 320 -24.42 10.17 -19.96
CA GLY A 320 -25.18 11.42 -20.09
C GLY A 320 -25.94 11.86 -18.83
N GLU A 321 -25.62 11.29 -17.66
CA GLU A 321 -26.15 11.76 -16.37
C GLU A 321 -25.67 13.20 -16.07
N SER A 322 -26.41 13.91 -15.22
CA SER A 322 -26.03 15.26 -14.81
C SER A 322 -24.75 15.24 -13.95
N ALA A 323 -24.01 16.36 -13.94
CA ALA A 323 -22.82 16.48 -13.11
C ALA A 323 -23.14 16.26 -11.62
N SER A 324 -24.27 16.79 -11.12
CA SER A 324 -24.69 16.59 -9.73
C SER A 324 -24.93 15.12 -9.40
N VAL A 325 -25.58 14.35 -10.29
CA VAL A 325 -25.77 12.91 -10.12
C VAL A 325 -24.43 12.18 -10.11
N ALA A 326 -23.54 12.48 -11.06
CA ALA A 326 -22.25 11.80 -11.17
C ALA A 326 -21.30 12.13 -10.01
N ASP A 327 -21.27 13.38 -9.56
CA ASP A 327 -20.48 13.80 -8.40
C ASP A 327 -21.04 13.21 -7.10
N ALA A 328 -22.37 13.07 -6.96
CA ALA A 328 -22.98 12.34 -5.86
C ALA A 328 -22.63 10.84 -5.86
N ILE A 329 -22.56 10.19 -7.04
CA ILE A 329 -22.06 8.81 -7.16
C ILE A 329 -20.60 8.70 -6.72
N TYR A 330 -19.76 9.70 -6.99
CA TYR A 330 -18.38 9.69 -6.50
C TYR A 330 -18.31 9.85 -4.97
N SER A 331 -19.00 10.84 -4.42
CA SER A 331 -18.87 11.26 -3.02
C SER A 331 -19.71 10.46 -2.02
N HIS A 332 -20.55 9.52 -2.44
CA HIS A 332 -21.48 8.83 -1.52
C HIS A 332 -20.81 7.97 -0.44
N TYR A 333 -19.51 7.68 -0.56
CA TYR A 333 -18.73 7.01 0.48
C TYR A 333 -18.14 7.98 1.52
N SER A 334 -18.13 9.28 1.22
CA SER A 334 -17.50 10.30 2.04
C SER A 334 -18.43 10.82 3.14
N PRO A 335 -17.90 11.12 4.34
CA PRO A 335 -16.50 10.91 4.73
C PRO A 335 -16.24 9.43 5.10
N ALA A 336 -15.15 8.85 4.60
CA ALA A 336 -14.72 7.50 4.94
C ALA A 336 -14.10 7.40 6.35
N GLY A 337 -13.72 8.53 6.96
CA GLY A 337 -13.15 8.62 8.30
C GLY A 337 -13.07 10.05 8.83
N PRO A 338 -12.57 10.26 10.07
CA PRO A 338 -12.60 11.57 10.73
C PRO A 338 -11.74 12.66 10.08
N SER A 339 -10.83 12.28 9.19
CA SER A 339 -9.92 13.18 8.46
C SER A 339 -10.27 13.31 6.98
N ASP A 340 -11.37 12.70 6.54
CA ASP A 340 -11.85 12.79 5.16
C ASP A 340 -12.83 13.96 5.02
N ASP A 341 -12.91 14.51 3.81
CA ASP A 341 -13.78 15.65 3.54
C ASP A 341 -15.25 15.20 3.46
N CYS A 342 -16.14 16.04 4.00
CA CYS A 342 -17.58 15.85 3.81
C CYS A 342 -18.00 16.33 2.41
N PRO A 343 -19.03 15.70 1.79
CA PRO A 343 -19.61 16.22 0.55
C PRO A 343 -20.17 17.64 0.74
N ASP A 344 -19.99 18.49 -0.28
CA ASP A 344 -20.47 19.88 -0.31
C ASP A 344 -21.66 20.09 -1.26
N ASP A 345 -21.79 19.28 -2.31
CA ASP A 345 -22.95 19.25 -3.19
C ASP A 345 -24.21 18.73 -2.45
N PRO A 346 -25.37 19.43 -2.54
CA PRO A 346 -26.59 19.02 -1.85
C PRO A 346 -27.07 17.60 -2.19
N THR A 347 -26.95 17.17 -3.45
CA THR A 347 -27.33 15.82 -3.87
C THR A 347 -26.37 14.80 -3.27
N ALA A 348 -25.07 15.07 -3.30
CA ALA A 348 -24.05 14.22 -2.68
C ALA A 348 -24.25 14.06 -1.17
N ILE A 349 -24.57 15.15 -0.45
CA ILE A 349 -24.89 15.13 0.98
C ILE A 349 -26.07 14.20 1.25
N VAL A 350 -27.14 14.30 0.45
CA VAL A 350 -28.34 13.47 0.60
C VAL A 350 -28.03 11.98 0.40
N VAL A 351 -27.23 11.64 -0.60
CA VAL A 351 -26.89 10.24 -0.90
C VAL A 351 -25.93 9.66 0.13
N ALA A 352 -24.96 10.45 0.62
CA ALA A 352 -24.01 10.02 1.66
C ALA A 352 -24.70 9.77 3.01
N LEU A 353 -25.77 10.51 3.33
CA LEU A 353 -26.56 10.31 4.55
C LEU A 353 -27.51 9.09 4.50
N ALA A 354 -27.81 8.57 3.30
CA ALA A 354 -28.83 7.54 3.05
C ALA A 354 -28.30 6.10 3.21
#